data_AF-A0A6P0VW58-F1
#
_entry.id   AF-A0A6P0VW58-F1
#
_cell.length_a   1.000
_cell.length_b   1.000
_cell.length_c   1.000
_cell.angle_alpha   90.00
_cell.angle_beta   90.00
_cell.angle_gamma   90.00
#
_symmetry.space_group_name_H-M   'P 1'
#
loop_
_entity.id
_entity.type
_entity.pdbx_description
1 polymer ?
#
loop_
_entity_poly.entity_id
_entity_poly.type
_entity_poly.pdbx_seq_one_letter_code
_entity_poly.pdbx_strand_id
1 'polypeptide(L)'
;MVWELLAGIGGSAVKPVTAKISKVLVEKVTTKLNPSDLEQALQGGLLATQEYEKKLPQNQRLFYRCYPDAVPGFLERFFQETIVEQELQKPLTDAGTPKVEYLVKVFQQVAEAHLKGEYTAASLESWLEVFTRAYLEKTSTYLKFQVAKADYFRQLAIYFDDVKFAGIAVEGQEGEKSERLEQIFVMPEVMEEAAASQITPDFELGIAATTTALFQTQKSDVGAKHLGDNSSMKPKVYSPNTSPSVSWEKTGRRFSAEQLLSQTTARKLVILGEPGIGKTTLMSYFAVMLARQQPEKLGLTAQVDWLPILLRIRDLARVPDIGILDYIQQFAQKHLTVATLPAGFFILR
;
A
#
# COMPACT_ATOMS: atom_id res chain seq x y z
N MET A 1 24.77 -30.55 -19.15
CA MET A 1 24.91 -29.81 -17.87
C MET A 1 25.77 -28.55 -18.09
N VAL A 2 25.48 -27.75 -19.13
CA VAL A 2 26.19 -26.49 -19.47
C VAL A 2 25.24 -25.56 -20.27
N TRP A 3 23.96 -25.49 -19.90
CA TRP A 3 22.95 -24.66 -20.59
C TRP A 3 22.52 -23.43 -19.76
N GLU A 4 23.22 -23.14 -18.67
CA GLU A 4 22.92 -22.04 -17.74
C GLU A 4 23.85 -20.83 -17.86
N LEU A 5 24.53 -20.58 -18.98
CA LEU A 5 25.51 -19.48 -19.05
C LEU A 5 25.15 -18.31 -19.97
N LEU A 6 23.91 -18.27 -20.44
CA LEU A 6 23.15 -17.00 -20.48
C LEU A 6 22.01 -16.98 -19.46
N ALA A 7 21.84 -18.07 -18.71
CA ALA A 7 21.51 -18.00 -17.28
C ALA A 7 22.74 -17.59 -16.42
N GLY A 8 23.83 -17.18 -17.08
CA GLY A 8 25.13 -16.78 -16.50
C GLY A 8 25.20 -15.31 -16.10
N ILE A 9 24.18 -14.52 -16.42
CA ILE A 9 23.74 -13.44 -15.55
C ILE A 9 22.52 -14.02 -14.84
N GLY A 10 22.77 -14.80 -13.78
CA GLY A 10 21.68 -15.45 -13.06
C GLY A 10 20.62 -14.42 -12.69
N GLY A 11 19.35 -14.86 -12.62
CA GLY A 11 18.33 -14.10 -11.88
C GLY A 11 18.77 -13.76 -10.44
N SER A 12 19.82 -14.40 -9.93
CA SER A 12 20.53 -14.08 -8.68
C SER A 12 21.50 -12.89 -8.76
N ALA A 13 22.01 -12.50 -9.95
CA ALA A 13 22.95 -11.39 -10.15
C ALA A 13 22.26 -10.09 -10.59
N VAL A 14 21.07 -10.17 -11.20
CA VAL A 14 20.27 -8.97 -11.55
C VAL A 14 19.90 -8.20 -10.29
N LYS A 15 19.35 -8.89 -9.28
CA LYS A 15 18.94 -8.29 -8.00
C LYS A 15 20.06 -7.53 -7.25
N PRO A 16 21.25 -8.10 -7.00
CA PRO A 16 22.31 -7.38 -6.30
C PRO A 16 22.86 -6.19 -7.10
N VAL A 17 22.92 -6.30 -8.44
CA VAL A 17 23.32 -5.18 -9.30
C VAL A 17 22.29 -4.05 -9.24
N THR A 18 21.00 -4.37 -9.40
CA THR A 18 19.92 -3.35 -9.35
C THR A 18 19.77 -2.72 -7.98
N ALA A 19 19.90 -3.48 -6.90
CA ALA A 19 19.84 -2.97 -5.52
C ALA A 19 20.98 -1.99 -5.20
N LYS A 20 22.19 -2.27 -5.72
CA LYS A 20 23.35 -1.39 -5.51
C LYS A 20 23.21 -0.09 -6.32
N ILE A 21 22.74 -0.18 -7.55
CA ILE A 21 22.52 0.97 -8.44
C ILE A 21 21.36 1.84 -7.95
N SER A 22 20.24 1.22 -7.54
CA SER A 22 19.06 1.95 -7.05
C SER A 22 19.41 2.82 -5.84
N LYS A 23 20.22 2.30 -4.92
CA LYS A 23 20.72 3.05 -3.76
C LYS A 23 21.49 4.31 -4.18
N VAL A 24 22.44 4.20 -5.12
CA VAL A 24 23.25 5.33 -5.60
C VAL A 24 22.38 6.38 -6.31
N LEU A 25 21.44 5.94 -7.17
CA LEU A 25 20.55 6.85 -7.89
C LEU A 25 19.58 7.57 -6.93
N VAL A 26 19.08 6.90 -5.90
CA VAL A 26 18.13 7.48 -4.94
C VAL A 26 18.81 8.48 -4.00
N GLU A 27 20.05 8.21 -3.58
CA GLU A 27 20.82 9.16 -2.74
C GLU A 27 21.02 10.52 -3.43
N LYS A 28 21.04 10.56 -4.77
CA LYS A 28 21.25 11.78 -5.56
C LYS A 28 19.96 12.43 -6.06
N VAL A 29 18.80 11.78 -5.95
CA VAL A 29 17.50 12.39 -6.26
C VAL A 29 16.87 12.90 -4.96
N THR A 30 16.51 14.18 -4.95
CA THR A 30 15.93 14.88 -3.78
C THR A 30 14.60 14.24 -3.33
N THR A 31 14.70 13.27 -2.42
CA THR A 31 13.76 12.93 -1.33
C THR A 31 12.28 12.65 -1.64
N LYS A 32 11.89 12.23 -2.85
CA LYS A 32 10.50 11.76 -3.12
C LYS A 32 10.40 10.37 -3.76
N LEU A 33 11.53 9.73 -4.03
CA LEU A 33 11.55 8.42 -4.67
C LEU A 33 11.73 7.30 -3.64
N ASN A 34 10.84 6.32 -3.68
CA ASN A 34 11.02 5.08 -2.95
C ASN A 34 12.17 4.27 -3.60
N PRO A 35 13.24 3.91 -2.87
CA PRO A 35 14.33 3.12 -3.42
C PRO A 35 13.90 1.82 -4.08
N SER A 36 12.83 1.20 -3.58
CA SER A 36 12.30 -0.07 -4.10
C SER A 36 11.72 0.09 -5.52
N ASP A 37 11.07 1.21 -5.82
CA ASP A 37 10.43 1.42 -7.13
C ASP A 37 11.45 1.68 -8.24
N LEU A 38 12.55 2.38 -7.93
CA LEU A 38 13.64 2.57 -8.87
C LEU A 38 14.39 1.26 -9.13
N GLU A 39 14.60 0.47 -8.09
CA GLU A 39 15.14 -0.89 -8.21
C GLU A 39 14.27 -1.74 -9.13
N GLN A 40 12.94 -1.72 -8.94
CA GLN A 40 12.00 -2.44 -9.81
C GLN A 40 12.02 -1.94 -11.26
N ALA A 41 12.20 -0.63 -11.49
CA ALA A 41 12.29 -0.09 -12.84
C ALA A 41 13.57 -0.54 -13.56
N LEU A 42 14.71 -0.49 -12.87
CA LEU A 42 15.99 -1.00 -13.39
C LEU A 42 15.93 -2.51 -13.64
N GLN A 43 15.38 -3.26 -12.70
CA GLN A 43 15.17 -4.70 -12.83
C GLN A 43 14.24 -5.00 -14.00
N GLY A 44 13.15 -4.26 -14.16
CA GLY A 44 12.23 -4.38 -15.29
C GLY A 44 12.92 -4.13 -16.63
N GLY A 45 13.79 -3.11 -16.70
CA GLY A 45 14.62 -2.83 -17.87
C GLY A 45 15.53 -4.00 -18.23
N LEU A 46 16.28 -4.54 -17.26
CA LEU A 46 17.20 -5.66 -17.49
C LEU A 46 16.47 -6.97 -17.80
N LEU A 47 15.33 -7.24 -17.18
CA LEU A 47 14.52 -8.43 -17.51
C LEU A 47 13.95 -8.33 -18.93
N ALA A 48 13.54 -7.14 -19.36
CA ALA A 48 13.04 -6.93 -20.72
C ALA A 48 14.12 -7.20 -21.77
N THR A 49 15.38 -6.82 -21.52
CA THR A 49 16.48 -7.14 -22.43
C THR A 49 16.76 -8.64 -22.47
N GLN A 50 16.69 -9.34 -21.33
CA GLN A 50 16.81 -10.80 -21.30
C GLN A 50 15.73 -11.49 -22.13
N GLU A 51 14.46 -11.11 -21.98
CA GLU A 51 13.36 -11.66 -22.78
C GLU A 51 13.50 -11.35 -24.28
N TYR A 52 14.04 -10.18 -24.61
CA TYR A 52 14.38 -9.82 -25.97
C TYR A 52 15.50 -10.72 -26.54
N GLU A 53 16.59 -10.93 -25.80
CA GLU A 53 17.72 -11.75 -26.22
C GLU A 53 17.39 -13.24 -26.38
N LYS A 54 16.39 -13.76 -25.63
CA LYS A 54 15.89 -15.12 -25.81
C LYS A 54 15.39 -15.39 -27.22
N LYS A 55 14.88 -14.36 -27.91
CA LYS A 55 14.37 -14.43 -29.28
C LYS A 55 15.48 -14.38 -30.34
N LEU A 56 16.70 -14.01 -29.94
CA LEU A 56 17.83 -13.87 -30.84
C LEU A 56 18.67 -15.16 -30.92
N PRO A 57 19.25 -15.46 -32.09
CA PRO A 57 20.36 -16.41 -32.22
C PRO A 57 21.48 -16.09 -31.21
N GLN A 58 22.12 -17.13 -30.66
CA GLN A 58 23.11 -16.94 -29.59
C GLN A 58 24.22 -15.96 -29.98
N ASN A 59 24.75 -16.06 -31.20
CA ASN A 59 25.80 -15.19 -31.73
C ASN A 59 25.37 -13.73 -31.95
N GLN A 60 24.08 -13.41 -31.83
CA GLN A 60 23.53 -12.06 -31.93
C GLN A 60 23.19 -11.46 -30.55
N ARG A 61 23.38 -12.19 -29.44
CA ARG A 61 23.15 -11.66 -28.10
C ARG A 61 24.31 -10.74 -27.70
N LEU A 62 24.02 -9.69 -26.94
CA LEU A 62 24.96 -8.61 -26.64
C LEU A 62 26.20 -9.16 -25.93
N PHE A 63 26.00 -9.98 -24.90
CA PHE A 63 27.07 -10.52 -24.06
C PHE A 63 27.49 -11.95 -24.44
N TYR A 64 27.16 -12.43 -25.64
CA TYR A 64 27.45 -13.82 -26.04
C TYR A 64 28.93 -14.20 -25.96
N ARG A 65 29.82 -13.27 -26.30
CA ARG A 65 31.27 -13.48 -26.30
C ARG A 65 31.94 -13.10 -24.97
N CYS A 66 31.18 -12.55 -24.02
CA CYS A 66 31.70 -12.15 -22.72
C CYS A 66 31.82 -13.34 -21.78
N TYR A 67 32.83 -13.31 -20.92
CA TYR A 67 32.86 -14.19 -19.75
C TYR A 67 31.68 -13.87 -18.82
N PRO A 68 30.89 -14.87 -18.37
CA PRO A 68 29.71 -14.64 -17.54
C PRO A 68 29.95 -13.79 -16.30
N ASP A 69 31.08 -14.01 -15.61
CA ASP A 69 31.44 -13.30 -14.38
C ASP A 69 31.81 -11.82 -14.61
N ALA A 70 32.18 -11.46 -15.84
CA ALA A 70 32.57 -10.08 -16.17
C ALA A 70 31.36 -9.15 -16.33
N VAL A 71 30.21 -9.69 -16.74
CA VAL A 71 29.04 -8.87 -17.11
C VAL A 71 28.41 -8.15 -15.91
N PRO A 72 28.15 -8.78 -14.75
CA PRO A 72 27.59 -8.07 -13.59
C PRO A 72 28.45 -6.90 -13.13
N GLY A 73 29.77 -7.11 -13.04
CA GLY A 73 30.71 -6.06 -12.66
C GLY A 73 30.83 -4.94 -13.70
N PHE A 74 30.69 -5.27 -14.99
CA PHE A 74 30.62 -4.27 -16.04
C PHE A 74 29.34 -3.42 -15.95
N LEU A 75 28.17 -4.07 -15.83
CA LEU A 75 26.88 -3.38 -15.74
C LEU A 75 26.84 -2.45 -14.53
N GLU A 76 27.37 -2.90 -13.39
CA GLU A 76 27.46 -2.06 -12.20
C GLU A 76 28.23 -0.76 -12.46
N ARG A 77 29.39 -0.84 -13.13
CA ARG A 77 30.20 0.33 -13.49
C ARG A 77 29.47 1.23 -14.48
N PHE A 78 28.91 0.64 -15.54
CA PHE A 78 28.16 1.37 -16.56
C PHE A 78 27.03 2.20 -15.94
N PHE A 79 26.26 1.64 -15.01
CA PHE A 79 25.16 2.35 -14.37
C PHE A 79 25.59 3.39 -13.32
N GLN A 80 26.84 3.33 -12.83
CA GLN A 80 27.42 4.33 -11.93
C GLN A 80 28.06 5.51 -12.68
N GLU A 81 28.17 5.45 -14.01
CA GLU A 81 28.66 6.56 -14.81
C GLU A 81 27.73 7.77 -14.69
N THR A 82 28.31 8.94 -14.42
CA THR A 82 27.53 10.16 -14.11
C THR A 82 26.56 10.54 -15.23
N ILE A 83 26.96 10.33 -16.50
CA ILE A 83 26.10 10.60 -17.65
C ILE A 83 24.91 9.62 -17.68
N VAL A 84 25.14 8.34 -17.39
CA VAL A 84 24.08 7.33 -17.36
C VAL A 84 23.11 7.63 -16.22
N GLU A 85 23.61 7.98 -15.04
CA GLU A 85 22.77 8.41 -13.92
C GLU A 85 21.88 9.59 -14.31
N GLN A 86 22.45 10.65 -14.90
CA GLN A 86 21.70 11.83 -15.33
C GLN A 86 20.60 11.49 -16.34
N GLU A 87 20.89 10.63 -17.32
CA GLU A 87 19.89 10.18 -18.28
C GLU A 87 18.76 9.39 -17.63
N LEU A 88 19.06 8.49 -16.69
CA LEU A 88 18.07 7.70 -15.97
C LEU A 88 17.24 8.50 -14.97
N GLN A 89 17.74 9.66 -14.51
CA GLN A 89 17.00 10.58 -13.66
C GLN A 89 15.99 11.45 -14.42
N LYS A 90 16.11 11.61 -15.74
CA LYS A 90 15.21 12.50 -16.51
C LYS A 90 13.74 12.12 -16.40
N PRO A 91 13.34 10.84 -16.53
CA PRO A 91 11.95 10.44 -16.36
C PRO A 91 11.41 10.71 -14.96
N LEU A 92 12.27 10.87 -13.97
CA LEU A 92 11.89 11.04 -12.56
C LEU A 92 11.71 12.51 -12.18
N THR A 93 12.13 13.42 -13.06
CA THR A 93 12.22 14.87 -12.81
C THR A 93 11.51 15.69 -13.88
N ASP A 94 10.66 15.06 -14.71
CA ASP A 94 10.01 15.66 -15.88
C ASP A 94 10.98 16.28 -16.91
N ALA A 95 12.28 15.95 -16.84
CA ALA A 95 13.33 16.46 -17.73
C ALA A 95 13.41 15.69 -19.06
N GLY A 96 12.42 14.84 -19.35
CA GLY A 96 12.29 14.08 -20.59
C GLY A 96 12.69 12.60 -20.46
N THR A 97 13.05 11.98 -21.59
CA THR A 97 13.40 10.56 -21.67
C THR A 97 14.91 10.35 -21.73
N PRO A 98 15.43 9.18 -21.28
CA PRO A 98 16.83 8.85 -21.42
C PRO A 98 17.18 8.76 -22.91
N LYS A 99 18.30 9.37 -23.32
CA LYS A 99 18.77 9.34 -24.71
C LYS A 99 19.67 8.14 -24.94
N VAL A 100 19.18 7.19 -25.74
CA VAL A 100 19.90 5.95 -26.07
C VAL A 100 21.28 6.24 -26.67
N GLU A 101 21.41 7.25 -27.53
CA GLU A 101 22.70 7.65 -28.13
C GLU A 101 23.78 7.96 -27.09
N TYR A 102 23.43 8.55 -25.95
CA TYR A 102 24.38 8.85 -24.88
C TYR A 102 24.71 7.60 -24.08
N LEU A 103 23.71 6.75 -23.82
CA LEU A 103 23.92 5.45 -23.17
C LEU A 103 24.84 4.55 -24.00
N VAL A 104 24.68 4.53 -25.34
CA VAL A 104 25.54 3.77 -26.27
C VAL A 104 26.98 4.25 -26.17
N LYS A 105 27.22 5.57 -26.22
CA LYS A 105 28.58 6.14 -26.14
C LYS A 105 29.26 5.78 -24.82
N VAL A 106 28.56 5.90 -23.70
CA VAL A 106 29.13 5.57 -22.39
C VAL A 106 29.35 4.07 -22.26
N PHE A 107 28.42 3.24 -22.75
CA PHE A 107 28.58 1.78 -22.74
C PHE A 107 29.86 1.38 -23.48
N GLN A 108 30.08 1.92 -24.68
CA GLN A 108 31.27 1.64 -25.48
C GLN A 108 32.56 2.01 -24.73
N GLN A 109 32.60 3.20 -24.10
CA GLN A 109 33.74 3.66 -23.31
C GLN A 109 34.05 2.73 -22.13
N VAL A 110 33.03 2.34 -21.35
CA VAL A 110 33.21 1.42 -20.21
C VAL A 110 33.59 0.01 -20.70
N ALA A 111 33.05 -0.41 -21.85
CA ALA A 111 33.30 -1.74 -22.42
C ALA A 111 34.72 -1.88 -22.96
N GLU A 112 35.32 -0.82 -23.49
CA GLU A 112 36.74 -0.81 -23.89
C GLU A 112 37.65 -1.12 -22.70
N ALA A 113 37.37 -0.53 -21.53
CA ALA A 113 38.17 -0.72 -20.32
C ALA A 113 37.93 -2.08 -19.64
N HIS A 114 36.70 -2.61 -19.68
CA HIS A 114 36.29 -3.72 -18.81
C HIS A 114 35.83 -4.98 -19.53
N LEU A 115 35.39 -4.89 -20.78
CA LEU A 115 35.01 -6.04 -21.61
C LEU A 115 35.97 -6.26 -22.79
N LYS A 116 36.93 -5.35 -23.03
CA LYS A 116 37.93 -5.43 -24.11
C LYS A 116 37.33 -5.70 -25.50
N GLY A 117 36.10 -5.23 -25.74
CA GLY A 117 35.41 -5.44 -27.02
C GLY A 117 34.77 -6.83 -27.20
N GLU A 118 34.67 -7.66 -26.16
CA GLU A 118 34.05 -9.00 -26.21
C GLU A 118 32.51 -8.98 -26.26
N TYR A 119 31.89 -7.89 -26.73
CA TYR A 119 30.44 -7.78 -26.86
C TYR A 119 30.01 -7.64 -28.33
N THR A 120 28.75 -7.96 -28.62
CA THR A 120 28.19 -7.87 -29.97
C THR A 120 27.73 -6.44 -30.25
N ALA A 121 28.63 -5.61 -30.81
CA ALA A 121 28.37 -4.19 -31.04
C ALA A 121 27.10 -3.90 -31.87
N ALA A 122 26.78 -4.74 -32.86
CA ALA A 122 25.57 -4.61 -33.69
C ALA A 122 24.26 -4.75 -32.89
N SER A 123 24.31 -5.34 -31.69
CA SER A 123 23.13 -5.56 -30.84
C SER A 123 22.99 -4.52 -29.74
N LEU A 124 24.01 -3.66 -29.55
CA LEU A 124 24.07 -2.72 -28.43
C LEU A 124 22.92 -1.71 -28.43
N GLU A 125 22.68 -1.07 -29.57
CA GLU A 125 21.64 -0.05 -29.71
C GLU A 125 20.27 -0.64 -29.41
N SER A 126 19.89 -1.73 -30.10
CA SER A 126 18.63 -2.45 -29.87
C SER A 126 18.47 -2.90 -28.41
N TRP A 127 19.54 -3.36 -27.77
CA TRP A 127 19.52 -3.77 -26.37
C TRP A 127 19.23 -2.58 -25.44
N LEU A 128 19.90 -1.44 -25.65
CA LEU A 128 19.69 -0.22 -24.86
C LEU A 128 18.33 0.43 -25.12
N GLU A 129 17.79 0.33 -26.33
CA GLU A 129 16.42 0.76 -26.63
C GLU A 129 15.39 -0.07 -25.86
N VAL A 130 15.55 -1.40 -25.84
CA VAL A 130 14.66 -2.30 -25.08
C VAL A 130 14.73 -1.99 -23.59
N PHE A 131 15.94 -1.86 -23.04
CA PHE A 131 16.15 -1.47 -21.65
C PHE A 131 15.45 -0.14 -21.33
N THR A 132 15.75 0.91 -22.11
CA THR A 132 15.28 2.27 -21.87
C THR A 132 13.76 2.35 -21.94
N ARG A 133 13.15 1.66 -22.92
CA ARG A 133 11.69 1.62 -23.07
C ARG A 133 11.00 0.98 -21.88
N ALA A 134 11.49 -0.18 -21.43
CA ALA A 134 10.93 -0.89 -20.29
C ALA A 134 11.14 -0.12 -18.97
N TYR A 135 12.32 0.49 -18.79
CA TYR A 135 12.60 1.38 -17.66
C TYR A 135 11.65 2.58 -17.63
N LEU A 136 11.44 3.23 -18.79
CA LEU A 136 10.54 4.39 -18.91
C LEU A 136 9.08 4.02 -18.62
N GLU A 137 8.62 2.87 -19.10
CA GLU A 137 7.26 2.38 -18.84
C GLU A 137 7.02 2.20 -17.33
N LYS A 138 7.99 1.58 -16.63
CA LYS A 138 7.93 1.37 -15.18
C LYS A 138 7.99 2.68 -14.39
N THR A 139 8.89 3.59 -14.73
CA THR A 139 9.01 4.90 -14.07
C THR A 139 7.80 5.80 -14.32
N SER A 140 7.24 5.81 -15.54
CA SER A 140 6.02 6.56 -15.83
C SER A 140 4.81 6.04 -15.04
N THR A 141 4.71 4.72 -14.86
CA THR A 141 3.66 4.10 -14.05
C THR A 141 3.78 4.52 -12.59
N TYR A 142 5.01 4.58 -12.07
CA TYR A 142 5.30 5.07 -10.72
C TYR A 142 4.94 6.55 -10.55
N LEU A 143 5.32 7.42 -11.48
CA LEU A 143 4.96 8.84 -11.41
C LEU A 143 3.44 9.04 -11.39
N LYS A 144 2.71 8.30 -12.23
CA LYS A 144 1.24 8.28 -12.21
C LYS A 144 0.70 7.86 -10.84
N PHE A 145 1.32 6.87 -10.20
CA PHE A 145 0.96 6.45 -8.85
C PHE A 145 1.22 7.55 -7.81
N GLN A 146 2.38 8.21 -7.84
CA GLN A 146 2.70 9.29 -6.89
C GLN A 146 1.75 10.48 -7.03
N VAL A 147 1.42 10.88 -8.26
CA VAL A 147 0.43 11.93 -8.53
C VAL A 147 -0.95 11.52 -7.99
N ALA A 148 -1.39 10.29 -8.29
CA ALA A 148 -2.66 9.77 -7.79
C ALA A 148 -2.67 9.64 -6.25
N LYS A 149 -1.55 9.28 -5.63
CA LYS A 149 -1.40 9.16 -4.18
C LYS A 149 -1.49 10.52 -3.50
N ALA A 150 -0.81 11.53 -4.04
CA ALA A 150 -0.90 12.90 -3.54
C ALA A 150 -2.33 13.45 -3.64
N ASP A 151 -3.02 13.21 -4.76
CA ASP A 151 -4.42 13.60 -4.92
C ASP A 151 -5.34 12.85 -3.95
N TYR A 152 -5.17 11.53 -3.84
CA TYR A 152 -5.88 10.70 -2.87
C TYR A 152 -5.70 11.21 -1.44
N PHE A 153 -4.48 11.52 -1.01
CA PHE A 153 -4.19 12.06 0.33
C PHE A 153 -4.86 13.40 0.57
N ARG A 154 -4.76 14.32 -0.39
CA ARG A 154 -5.42 15.62 -0.31
C ARG A 154 -6.92 15.46 -0.10
N GLN A 155 -7.56 14.60 -0.89
CA GLN A 155 -9.00 14.38 -0.81
C GLN A 155 -9.42 13.62 0.45
N LEU A 156 -8.64 12.62 0.88
CA LEU A 156 -8.85 11.90 2.13
C LEU A 156 -8.81 12.87 3.32
N ALA A 157 -7.80 13.74 3.35
CA ALA A 157 -7.66 14.76 4.39
C ALA A 157 -8.86 15.71 4.38
N ILE A 158 -9.27 16.23 3.22
CA ILE A 158 -10.46 17.12 3.12
C ILE A 158 -11.71 16.42 3.66
N TYR A 159 -11.94 15.16 3.24
CA TYR A 159 -13.15 14.42 3.60
C TYR A 159 -13.26 14.11 5.10
N PHE A 160 -12.13 13.83 5.77
CA PHE A 160 -12.12 13.44 7.19
C PHE A 160 -11.72 14.56 8.16
N ASP A 161 -11.18 15.69 7.67
CA ASP A 161 -10.82 16.85 8.49
C ASP A 161 -12.00 17.80 8.72
N ASP A 162 -13.06 17.73 7.90
CA ASP A 162 -14.30 18.50 8.09
C ASP A 162 -15.14 17.93 9.24
N VAL A 163 -14.95 18.50 10.44
CA VAL A 163 -15.72 18.14 11.62
C VAL A 163 -16.81 19.18 11.87
N LYS A 164 -18.06 18.76 11.71
CA LYS A 164 -19.23 19.56 12.06
C LYS A 164 -19.67 19.23 13.48
N PHE A 165 -19.73 20.24 14.34
CA PHE A 165 -20.31 20.10 15.66
C PHE A 165 -21.83 20.06 15.57
N ALA A 166 -22.41 18.87 15.79
CA ALA A 166 -23.85 18.73 15.98
C ALA A 166 -24.19 19.08 17.43
N GLY A 167 -24.72 20.29 17.65
CA GLY A 167 -25.19 20.77 18.95
C GLY A 167 -26.50 21.54 18.81
N ILE A 168 -27.18 21.79 19.94
CA ILE A 168 -28.38 22.62 19.99
C ILE A 168 -27.98 24.03 19.54
N ALA A 169 -28.51 24.46 18.39
CA ALA A 169 -28.32 25.82 17.91
C ALA A 169 -28.91 26.79 18.94
N VAL A 170 -28.06 27.51 19.66
CA VAL A 170 -28.48 28.63 20.50
C VAL A 170 -28.74 29.80 19.55
N GLU A 171 -29.96 30.36 19.58
CA GLU A 171 -30.33 31.51 18.75
C GLU A 171 -29.27 32.61 18.87
N GLY A 172 -28.60 32.95 17.76
CA GLY A 172 -27.58 34.00 17.69
C GLY A 172 -26.13 33.54 17.50
N GLN A 173 -25.84 32.23 17.48
CA GLN A 173 -24.52 31.72 17.05
C GLN A 173 -24.57 31.19 15.62
N GLU A 174 -23.64 31.65 14.78
CA GLU A 174 -23.46 31.21 13.39
C GLU A 174 -23.50 29.69 13.28
N GLY A 175 -24.46 29.19 12.50
CA GLY A 175 -24.61 27.78 12.21
C GLY A 175 -23.39 27.24 11.47
N GLU A 176 -22.93 26.07 11.91
CA GLU A 176 -21.86 25.27 11.30
C GLU A 176 -20.49 25.97 11.19
N LYS A 177 -19.85 26.25 12.32
CA LYS A 177 -18.39 26.39 12.35
C LYS A 177 -17.77 25.00 12.16
N SER A 178 -17.25 24.74 10.97
CA SER A 178 -16.36 23.61 10.70
C SER A 178 -14.96 23.96 11.21
N GLU A 179 -14.39 23.09 12.02
CA GLU A 179 -13.03 23.22 12.54
C GLU A 179 -12.19 22.05 12.04
N ARG A 180 -10.88 22.28 11.85
CA ARG A 180 -9.97 21.23 11.41
C ARG A 180 -9.78 20.21 12.53
N LEU A 181 -9.97 18.93 12.22
CA LEU A 181 -9.82 17.84 13.17
C LEU A 181 -8.47 17.90 13.92
N GLU A 182 -7.39 18.24 13.22
CA GLU A 182 -6.07 18.37 13.84
C GLU A 182 -5.99 19.42 14.98
N GLN A 183 -6.83 20.45 14.94
CA GLN A 183 -6.79 21.60 15.86
C GLN A 183 -7.68 21.37 17.09
N ILE A 184 -8.73 20.57 16.93
CA ILE A 184 -9.74 20.34 17.97
C ILE A 184 -9.64 18.94 18.60
N PHE A 185 -8.90 18.02 17.99
CA PHE A 185 -8.83 16.65 18.46
C PHE A 185 -7.95 16.53 19.71
N VAL A 186 -8.56 16.08 20.80
CA VAL A 186 -7.87 15.73 22.04
C VAL A 186 -7.57 14.24 22.01
N MET A 187 -6.28 13.89 22.03
CA MET A 187 -5.84 12.49 22.01
C MET A 187 -6.33 11.75 23.26
N PRO A 188 -7.13 10.67 23.11
CA PRO A 188 -7.64 9.94 24.26
C PRO A 188 -6.57 9.02 24.86
N GLU A 189 -6.74 8.67 26.14
CA GLU A 189 -6.07 7.52 26.73
C GLU A 189 -6.80 6.24 26.36
N VAL A 190 -6.04 5.18 26.11
CA VAL A 190 -6.55 3.82 25.90
C VAL A 190 -5.99 2.89 26.97
N MET A 191 -6.65 1.75 27.14
CA MET A 191 -6.26 0.71 28.09
C MET A 191 -6.16 -0.61 27.35
N GLU A 192 -5.05 -1.31 27.54
CA GLU A 192 -4.87 -2.68 27.03
C GLU A 192 -5.68 -3.65 27.90
N GLU A 193 -6.53 -4.45 27.28
CA GLU A 193 -7.22 -5.53 27.98
C GLU A 193 -6.23 -6.69 28.18
N ALA A 194 -5.84 -6.95 29.43
CA ALA A 194 -5.03 -8.12 29.76
C ALA A 194 -5.82 -9.37 29.38
N ALA A 195 -5.34 -10.10 28.35
CA ALA A 195 -6.04 -11.26 27.84
C ALA A 195 -6.26 -12.29 28.97
N ALA A 196 -7.49 -12.44 29.44
CA ALA A 196 -7.92 -13.68 30.06
C ALA A 196 -7.88 -14.74 28.97
N SER A 197 -6.81 -15.53 28.94
CA SER A 197 -6.67 -16.82 28.25
C SER A 197 -7.14 -16.88 26.79
N GLN A 198 -6.19 -16.83 25.86
CA GLN A 198 -6.25 -17.45 24.53
C GLN A 198 -7.66 -17.52 23.87
N ILE A 199 -8.20 -16.38 23.47
CA ILE A 199 -9.08 -16.38 22.30
C ILE A 199 -8.13 -16.30 21.13
N THR A 200 -7.78 -17.45 20.53
CA THR A 200 -7.25 -17.49 19.16
C THR A 200 -8.38 -17.03 18.23
N PRO A 201 -8.34 -15.81 17.67
CA PRO A 201 -9.26 -15.47 16.61
C PRO A 201 -8.57 -15.99 15.35
N ASP A 202 -8.89 -17.22 14.97
CA ASP A 202 -8.80 -17.66 13.57
C ASP A 202 -9.83 -16.86 12.77
N PHE A 203 -9.54 -15.56 12.62
CA PHE A 203 -10.18 -14.67 11.68
C PHE A 203 -9.15 -14.43 10.57
N GLU A 204 -8.88 -15.49 9.82
CA GLU A 204 -8.44 -15.35 8.45
C GLU A 204 -9.56 -14.62 7.71
N LEU A 205 -9.34 -13.34 7.43
CA LEU A 205 -10.16 -12.60 6.48
C LEU A 205 -9.78 -13.11 5.08
N GLY A 206 -10.21 -14.34 4.79
CA GLY A 206 -10.22 -14.89 3.44
C GLY A 206 -11.21 -14.07 2.63
N ILE A 207 -10.70 -13.15 1.82
CA ILE A 207 -11.45 -12.51 0.75
C ILE A 207 -11.64 -13.57 -0.35
N ALA A 208 -12.50 -14.56 -0.09
CA ALA A 208 -13.09 -15.48 -1.06
C ALA A 208 -14.07 -16.40 -0.33
N ALA A 209 -15.38 -16.27 -0.63
CA ALA A 209 -16.47 -17.19 -0.29
C ALA A 209 -16.62 -17.50 1.22
N THR A 210 -17.63 -16.97 1.93
CA THR A 210 -18.99 -17.56 1.93
C THR A 210 -19.95 -16.59 2.63
N THR A 211 -20.75 -15.88 1.84
CA THR A 211 -21.77 -14.91 2.30
C THR A 211 -23.11 -15.61 2.63
N THR A 212 -23.10 -16.78 3.28
CA THR A 212 -24.32 -17.61 3.36
C THR A 212 -24.69 -18.14 4.76
N ALA A 213 -23.98 -17.78 5.84
CA ALA A 213 -24.24 -18.40 7.16
C ALA A 213 -24.82 -17.49 8.26
N LEU A 214 -25.14 -16.21 7.98
CA LEU A 214 -25.69 -15.30 9.00
C LEU A 214 -27.10 -14.77 8.71
N PHE A 215 -27.75 -15.23 7.64
CA PHE A 215 -29.13 -14.86 7.29
C PHE A 215 -29.97 -16.07 6.83
N GLN A 216 -30.01 -17.15 7.59
CA GLN A 216 -31.08 -18.15 7.45
C GLN A 216 -31.47 -18.73 8.82
N THR A 217 -32.52 -18.17 9.41
CA THR A 217 -33.52 -18.96 10.15
C THR A 217 -34.76 -18.11 10.37
N GLN A 218 -35.54 -17.94 9.30
CA GLN A 218 -36.98 -17.71 9.41
C GLN A 218 -37.65 -18.10 8.09
N LYS A 219 -38.13 -19.35 8.06
CA LYS A 219 -39.27 -19.87 7.28
C LYS A 219 -39.43 -21.33 7.70
N SER A 220 -40.36 -21.58 8.61
CA SER A 220 -41.72 -22.03 8.31
C SER A 220 -41.73 -23.49 7.88
N ASP A 221 -42.07 -24.38 8.82
CA ASP A 221 -42.77 -25.61 8.47
C ASP A 221 -44.10 -25.64 9.20
N VAL A 222 -45.15 -25.64 8.38
CA VAL A 222 -46.55 -25.80 8.72
C VAL A 222 -46.85 -27.29 8.61
N GLY A 223 -47.34 -27.90 9.69
CA GLY A 223 -47.59 -29.34 9.73
C GLY A 223 -48.46 -29.82 10.89
N ALA A 224 -49.65 -29.23 11.03
CA ALA A 224 -50.92 -29.79 11.52
C ALA A 224 -51.02 -30.71 12.77
N LYS A 225 -51.92 -30.24 13.67
CA LYS A 225 -53.00 -30.95 14.40
C LYS A 225 -52.83 -31.39 15.87
N HIS A 226 -53.54 -30.62 16.70
CA HIS A 226 -54.59 -30.99 17.68
C HIS A 226 -54.29 -31.33 19.16
N LEU A 227 -55.04 -30.56 19.98
CA LEU A 227 -55.72 -30.87 21.27
C LEU A 227 -54.91 -30.99 22.56
N GLY A 228 -55.33 -30.20 23.57
CA GLY A 228 -55.15 -30.54 24.99
C GLY A 228 -55.01 -29.36 25.94
N ASP A 229 -56.10 -29.02 26.63
CA ASP A 229 -56.17 -28.16 27.81
C ASP A 229 -55.16 -28.56 28.91
N ASN A 230 -54.58 -27.57 29.64
CA ASN A 230 -54.93 -27.25 31.03
C ASN A 230 -53.82 -26.47 31.78
N SER A 231 -54.28 -25.34 32.34
CA SER A 231 -53.97 -24.77 33.66
C SER A 231 -52.54 -24.54 34.19
N SER A 232 -52.38 -23.29 34.69
CA SER A 232 -51.55 -22.83 35.81
C SER A 232 -50.09 -22.43 35.53
N MET A 233 -49.86 -21.11 35.36
CA MET A 233 -48.79 -20.39 36.08
C MET A 233 -48.97 -18.88 35.97
N LYS A 234 -48.76 -18.20 37.10
CA LYS A 234 -49.01 -16.77 37.35
C LYS A 234 -48.17 -15.84 36.43
N PRO A 235 -48.65 -14.64 36.07
CA PRO A 235 -47.82 -13.67 35.36
C PRO A 235 -46.76 -13.11 36.32
N LYS A 236 -45.49 -13.40 36.04
CA LYS A 236 -44.36 -12.77 36.72
C LYS A 236 -44.15 -11.40 36.09
N VAL A 237 -44.57 -10.36 36.79
CA VAL A 237 -44.26 -8.96 36.50
C VAL A 237 -42.73 -8.81 36.50
N TYR A 238 -42.14 -8.54 35.34
CA TYR A 238 -40.73 -8.16 35.23
C TYR A 238 -40.59 -6.70 35.63
N SER A 239 -39.95 -6.46 36.78
CA SER A 239 -39.55 -5.14 37.26
C SER A 239 -38.43 -4.57 36.36
N PRO A 240 -38.45 -3.27 35.98
CA PRO A 240 -37.51 -2.68 35.05
C PRO A 240 -36.22 -2.23 35.74
N ASN A 241 -35.52 -3.13 36.45
CA ASN A 241 -34.22 -2.84 37.06
C ASN A 241 -33.39 -4.12 37.18
N THR A 242 -32.88 -4.64 36.07
CA THR A 242 -31.71 -5.53 36.09
C THR A 242 -30.98 -5.45 34.74
N SER A 243 -30.30 -4.34 34.49
CA SER A 243 -29.16 -4.34 33.58
C SER A 243 -28.00 -4.98 34.33
N PRO A 244 -27.37 -6.06 33.83
CA PRO A 244 -26.13 -6.52 34.41
C PRO A 244 -25.05 -5.49 34.05
N SER A 245 -24.72 -4.62 35.00
CA SER A 245 -23.50 -3.83 34.96
C SER A 245 -22.33 -4.80 35.02
N VAL A 246 -21.77 -5.16 33.86
CA VAL A 246 -20.48 -5.84 33.78
C VAL A 246 -19.45 -4.84 34.30
N SER A 247 -19.01 -5.02 35.54
CA SER A 247 -17.88 -4.29 36.09
C SER A 247 -16.60 -4.89 35.50
N TRP A 248 -16.10 -4.28 34.42
CA TRP A 248 -14.77 -4.58 33.89
C TRP A 248 -13.73 -4.23 34.97
N GLU A 249 -13.12 -5.22 35.61
CA GLU A 249 -11.99 -4.97 36.49
C GLU A 249 -10.83 -4.42 35.66
N LYS A 250 -10.52 -3.14 35.86
CA LYS A 250 -9.60 -2.31 35.06
C LYS A 250 -8.13 -2.59 35.44
N THR A 251 -7.60 -3.75 35.08
CA THR A 251 -6.20 -4.13 35.41
C THR A 251 -5.19 -3.93 34.27
N GLY A 252 -5.60 -3.23 33.21
CA GLY A 252 -4.80 -2.99 32.01
C GLY A 252 -3.82 -1.83 32.08
N ARG A 253 -2.70 -1.92 31.33
CA ARG A 253 -1.78 -0.78 31.11
C ARG A 253 -2.52 0.31 30.34
N ARG A 254 -2.44 1.55 30.84
CA ARG A 254 -2.94 2.74 30.14
C ARG A 254 -1.83 3.45 29.39
N PHE A 255 -2.17 4.00 28.23
CA PHE A 255 -1.25 4.78 27.41
C PHE A 255 -2.03 5.68 26.44
N SER A 256 -1.36 6.68 25.86
CA SER A 256 -1.96 7.57 24.85
C SER A 256 -2.32 6.80 23.59
N ALA A 257 -3.46 7.10 22.96
CA ALA A 257 -3.85 6.48 21.70
C ALA A 257 -2.85 6.74 20.56
N GLU A 258 -2.03 7.80 20.63
CA GLU A 258 -0.90 8.03 19.72
C GLU A 258 0.06 6.84 19.67
N GLN A 259 0.22 6.15 20.80
CA GLN A 259 1.16 5.04 20.93
C GLN A 259 0.54 3.69 20.48
N LEU A 260 -0.74 3.68 20.07
CA LEU A 260 -1.44 2.46 19.64
C LEU A 260 -0.73 1.77 18.48
N LEU A 261 -0.24 2.54 17.49
CA LEU A 261 0.33 1.97 16.27
C LEU A 261 1.84 1.66 16.40
N SER A 262 2.49 2.17 17.45
CA SER A 262 3.94 2.08 17.62
C SER A 262 4.38 1.17 18.76
N GLN A 263 3.58 1.04 19.83
CA GLN A 263 3.91 0.19 20.98
C GLN A 263 3.35 -1.23 20.88
N THR A 264 2.43 -1.50 19.96
CA THR A 264 1.92 -2.85 19.73
C THR A 264 2.69 -3.53 18.60
N THR A 265 3.12 -4.77 18.82
CA THR A 265 3.59 -5.65 17.74
C THR A 265 2.41 -6.31 17.00
N ALA A 266 1.18 -6.07 17.45
CA ALA A 266 -0.01 -6.65 16.87
C ALA A 266 -0.31 -6.05 15.49
N ARG A 267 -0.53 -6.93 14.51
CA ARG A 267 -0.96 -6.54 13.16
C ARG A 267 -2.47 -6.23 13.08
N LYS A 268 -3.22 -6.55 14.13
CA LYS A 268 -4.66 -6.37 14.24
C LYS A 268 -4.97 -5.79 15.60
N LEU A 269 -5.80 -4.77 15.63
CA LEU A 269 -6.22 -4.08 16.85
C LEU A 269 -7.73 -3.93 16.82
N VAL A 270 -8.38 -4.17 17.96
CA VAL A 270 -9.80 -3.89 18.16
C VAL A 270 -9.93 -2.83 19.24
N ILE A 271 -10.52 -1.69 18.90
CA ILE A 271 -10.77 -0.59 19.85
C ILE A 271 -12.20 -0.69 20.34
N LEU A 272 -12.35 -1.02 21.62
CA LEU A 272 -13.64 -1.09 22.30
C LEU A 272 -13.93 0.22 23.04
N GLY A 273 -15.21 0.49 23.26
CA GLY A 273 -15.65 1.65 24.04
C GLY A 273 -17.11 1.95 23.82
N GLU A 274 -17.69 2.78 24.68
CA GLU A 274 -19.11 3.15 24.63
C GLU A 274 -19.48 3.89 23.33
N PRO A 275 -20.75 3.83 22.91
CA PRO A 275 -21.25 4.69 21.82
C PRO A 275 -20.96 6.16 22.13
N GLY A 276 -20.48 6.92 21.13
CA GLY A 276 -20.19 8.35 21.28
C GLY A 276 -18.81 8.70 21.85
N ILE A 277 -18.02 7.74 22.36
CA ILE A 277 -16.68 7.98 22.94
C ILE A 277 -15.60 8.44 21.93
N GLY A 278 -15.96 8.65 20.65
CA GLY A 278 -15.05 9.17 19.65
C GLY A 278 -14.21 8.15 18.87
N LYS A 279 -14.54 6.84 18.92
CA LYS A 279 -13.81 5.79 18.15
C LYS A 279 -13.64 6.12 16.67
N THR A 280 -14.73 6.53 16.01
CA THR A 280 -14.71 6.91 14.58
C THR A 280 -13.86 8.16 14.35
N THR A 281 -13.92 9.13 15.28
CA THR A 281 -13.13 10.35 15.23
C THR A 281 -11.64 10.05 15.37
N LEU A 282 -11.25 9.15 16.27
CA LEU A 282 -9.87 8.68 16.42
C LEU A 282 -9.34 8.04 15.13
N MET A 283 -10.13 7.16 14.49
CA MET A 283 -9.73 6.56 13.20
C MET A 283 -9.64 7.59 12.07
N SER A 284 -10.52 8.59 12.07
CA SER A 284 -10.46 9.71 11.12
C SER A 284 -9.19 10.54 11.34
N TYR A 285 -8.85 10.82 12.61
CA TYR A 285 -7.62 11.53 12.97
C TYR A 285 -6.37 10.80 12.48
N PHE A 286 -6.28 9.48 12.67
CA PHE A 286 -5.17 8.67 12.13
C PHE A 286 -5.07 8.77 10.61
N ALA A 287 -6.19 8.64 9.90
CA ALA A 287 -6.21 8.76 8.45
C ALA A 287 -5.76 10.15 7.98
N VAL A 288 -6.20 11.22 8.64
CA VAL A 288 -5.82 12.61 8.31
C VAL A 288 -4.33 12.86 8.57
N MET A 289 -3.78 12.42 9.71
CA MET A 289 -2.35 12.58 10.01
C MET A 289 -1.46 11.85 9.00
N LEU A 290 -1.84 10.61 8.61
CA LEU A 290 -1.14 9.87 7.57
C LEU A 290 -1.25 10.54 6.20
N ALA A 291 -2.43 11.02 5.81
CA ALA A 291 -2.62 11.73 4.54
C ALA A 291 -1.86 13.06 4.49
N ARG A 292 -1.67 13.72 5.63
CA ARG A 292 -0.83 14.93 5.75
C ARG A 292 0.66 14.63 5.86
N GLN A 293 1.05 13.37 5.71
CA GLN A 293 2.44 12.91 5.80
C GLN A 293 3.07 13.27 7.15
N GLN A 294 2.30 13.11 8.23
CA GLN A 294 2.74 13.31 9.61
C GLN A 294 2.64 12.00 10.44
N PRO A 295 3.23 10.88 10.00
CA PRO A 295 3.18 9.61 10.71
C PRO A 295 3.80 9.67 12.11
N GLU A 296 4.75 10.57 12.34
CA GLU A 296 5.40 10.79 13.63
C GLU A 296 4.43 11.24 14.73
N LYS A 297 3.35 11.94 14.37
CA LYS A 297 2.26 12.30 15.31
C LYS A 297 1.43 11.09 15.78
N LEU A 298 1.67 9.92 15.19
CA LEU A 298 1.06 8.64 15.53
C LEU A 298 2.11 7.65 16.06
N GLY A 299 3.31 8.14 16.41
CA GLY A 299 4.46 7.32 16.78
C GLY A 299 5.00 6.42 15.66
N LEU A 300 4.58 6.62 14.42
CA LEU A 300 5.01 5.83 13.27
C LEU A 300 6.27 6.43 12.62
N THR A 301 7.07 5.57 11.98
CA THR A 301 8.25 6.00 11.23
C THR A 301 7.86 6.66 9.91
N ALA A 302 8.50 7.78 9.60
CA ALA A 302 8.39 8.47 8.31
C ALA A 302 9.12 7.75 7.16
N GLN A 303 9.91 6.70 7.47
CA GLN A 303 10.63 5.92 6.45
C GLN A 303 9.73 4.91 5.73
N VAL A 304 8.56 4.62 6.29
CA VAL A 304 7.58 3.70 5.68
C VAL A 304 6.59 4.51 4.86
N ASP A 305 6.36 4.07 3.63
CA ASP A 305 5.41 4.71 2.73
C ASP A 305 3.96 4.26 3.05
N TRP A 306 3.35 4.91 4.04
CA TRP A 306 1.99 4.57 4.48
C TRP A 306 0.93 4.91 3.42
N LEU A 307 -0.12 4.09 3.32
CA LEU A 307 -1.33 4.35 2.52
C LEU A 307 -2.56 4.08 3.40
N PRO A 308 -3.12 5.10 4.09
CA PRO A 308 -4.30 4.89 4.92
C PRO A 308 -5.52 4.52 4.09
N ILE A 309 -6.24 3.47 4.50
CA ILE A 309 -7.53 3.08 3.96
C ILE A 309 -8.53 3.07 5.12
N LEU A 310 -9.53 3.95 5.07
CA LEU A 310 -10.59 4.00 6.07
C LEU A 310 -11.90 3.48 5.48
N LEU A 311 -12.41 2.40 6.06
CA LEU A 311 -13.58 1.68 5.57
C LEU A 311 -14.69 1.68 6.63
N ARG A 312 -15.84 2.22 6.27
CA ARG A 312 -17.04 2.12 7.12
C ARG A 312 -17.74 0.80 6.83
N ILE A 313 -17.61 -0.16 7.75
CA ILE A 313 -18.21 -1.50 7.62
C ILE A 313 -19.72 -1.43 7.35
N ARG A 314 -20.43 -0.47 7.97
CA ARG A 314 -21.86 -0.24 7.74
C ARG A 314 -22.17 0.06 6.27
N ASP A 315 -21.32 0.84 5.60
CA ASP A 315 -21.55 1.25 4.22
C ASP A 315 -21.17 0.14 3.24
N LEU A 316 -20.11 -0.62 3.55
CA LEU A 316 -19.76 -1.84 2.82
C LEU A 316 -20.88 -2.90 2.90
N ALA A 317 -21.47 -3.09 4.08
CA ALA A 317 -22.54 -4.08 4.29
C ALA A 317 -23.82 -3.80 3.46
N ARG A 318 -23.98 -2.59 2.92
CA ARG A 318 -25.11 -2.22 2.05
C ARG A 318 -24.93 -2.67 0.59
N VAL A 319 -23.73 -3.09 0.21
CA VAL A 319 -23.38 -3.53 -1.14
C VAL A 319 -22.70 -4.91 -1.07
N PRO A 320 -23.47 -5.96 -0.75
CA PRO A 320 -22.92 -7.28 -0.46
C PRO A 320 -22.26 -7.97 -1.66
N ASP A 321 -22.59 -7.55 -2.88
CA ASP A 321 -22.16 -8.20 -4.13
C ASP A 321 -20.83 -7.66 -4.69
N ILE A 322 -20.18 -6.71 -4.02
CA ILE A 322 -18.90 -6.13 -4.48
C ILE A 322 -17.75 -6.48 -3.54
N GLY A 323 -16.59 -6.78 -4.12
CA GLY A 323 -15.38 -7.03 -3.35
C GLY A 323 -14.90 -5.79 -2.60
N ILE A 324 -14.15 -5.97 -1.51
CA ILE A 324 -13.62 -4.87 -0.69
C ILE A 324 -12.76 -3.91 -1.54
N LEU A 325 -11.91 -4.43 -2.43
CA LEU A 325 -11.06 -3.60 -3.29
C LEU A 325 -11.89 -2.76 -4.28
N ASP A 326 -12.90 -3.36 -4.89
CA ASP A 326 -13.82 -2.65 -5.80
C ASP A 326 -14.62 -1.60 -5.05
N TYR A 327 -15.06 -1.91 -3.83
CA TYR A 327 -15.72 -0.95 -2.94
C TYR A 327 -14.81 0.26 -2.68
N ILE A 328 -13.56 0.04 -2.27
CA ILE A 328 -12.62 1.12 -1.95
C ILE A 328 -12.36 1.99 -3.19
N GLN A 329 -12.19 1.36 -4.36
CA GLN A 329 -11.99 2.09 -5.61
C GLN A 329 -13.21 2.95 -5.96
N GLN A 330 -14.42 2.41 -5.85
CA GLN A 330 -15.65 3.16 -6.04
C GLN A 330 -15.82 4.27 -5.00
N PHE A 331 -15.48 4.02 -3.74
CA PHE A 331 -15.53 5.01 -2.68
C PHE A 331 -14.60 6.19 -2.99
N ALA A 332 -13.36 5.92 -3.38
CA ALA A 332 -12.40 6.95 -3.74
C ALA A 332 -12.87 7.81 -4.93
N GLN A 333 -13.44 7.17 -5.95
CA GLN A 333 -13.96 7.89 -7.13
C GLN A 333 -15.20 8.72 -6.82
N LYS A 334 -16.16 8.16 -6.05
CA LYS A 334 -17.48 8.78 -5.81
C LYS A 334 -17.47 9.80 -4.67
N HIS A 335 -16.70 9.54 -3.61
CA HIS A 335 -16.77 10.33 -2.37
C HIS A 335 -15.54 11.18 -2.13
N LEU A 336 -14.35 10.73 -2.55
CA LEU A 336 -13.13 11.52 -2.45
C LEU A 336 -12.91 12.37 -3.72
N THR A 337 -13.73 12.23 -4.78
CA THR A 337 -13.55 12.96 -6.05
C THR A 337 -12.12 12.87 -6.62
N VAL A 338 -11.45 11.75 -6.37
CA VAL A 338 -10.11 11.48 -6.90
C VAL A 338 -10.28 11.16 -8.38
N ALA A 339 -9.36 11.67 -9.22
CA ALA A 339 -9.31 11.27 -10.62
C ALA A 339 -9.11 9.75 -10.78
N THR A 340 -9.12 9.25 -12.01
CA THR A 340 -8.92 7.82 -12.30
C THR A 340 -7.64 7.29 -11.63
N LEU A 341 -7.81 6.47 -10.59
CA LEU A 341 -6.71 5.81 -9.90
C LEU A 341 -6.04 4.80 -10.85
N PRO A 342 -4.70 4.70 -10.85
CA PRO A 342 -4.00 3.72 -11.66
C PRO A 342 -4.34 2.29 -11.22
N ALA A 343 -4.23 1.34 -12.14
CA ALA A 343 -4.48 -0.07 -11.84
C ALA A 343 -3.56 -0.55 -10.71
N GLY A 344 -4.15 -1.26 -9.74
CA GLY A 344 -3.42 -1.78 -8.59
C GLY A 344 -3.08 -0.74 -7.52
N PHE A 345 -3.71 0.45 -7.52
CA PHE A 345 -3.41 1.51 -6.54
C PHE A 345 -3.53 1.06 -5.07
N PHE A 346 -4.51 0.20 -4.75
CA PHE A 346 -4.72 -0.34 -3.40
C PHE A 346 -4.14 -1.74 -3.19
N ILE A 347 -3.45 -2.30 -4.19
CA ILE A 347 -2.76 -3.58 -4.03
C ILE A 347 -1.41 -3.27 -3.41
N LEU A 348 -1.21 -3.75 -2.17
CA LEU A 348 0.07 -3.66 -1.45
C LEU A 348 1.20 -4.11 -2.38
N ARG A 349 2.14 -3.21 -2.66
CA ARG A 349 3.39 -3.52 -3.37
C ARG A 349 4.48 -3.87 -2.40
#